data_AF-A0A964NAZ5-F1
#
_entry.id   AF-A0A964NAZ5-F1
#
_cell.length_a   1.000
_cell.length_b   1.000
_cell.length_c   1.000
_cell.angle_alpha   90.00
_cell.angle_beta   90.00
_cell.angle_gamma   90.00
#
_symmetry.space_group_name_H-M   'P 1'
#
loop_
_entity.id
_entity.type
_entity.pdbx_description
1 polymer ?
#
loop_
_entity_poly.entity_id
_entity_poly.type
_entity_poly.pdbx_seq_one_letter_code
_entity_poly.pdbx_strand_id
1 'polypeptide(L)'
;MGVLARAGSATAYSFGDDASQLGRYAWFGANSGPRTHPVGEKLSNKFGLHDMHGNVWEWVQDCWTRNYVNALTDGSGVVQQNDCDRVYRGGSWSDIPVLLRSADRNGLFPGNRFDSLGFGLARTLP
;
A
#
# COMPACT_ATOMS: atom_id res chain seq x y z
N MET A 1 3.75 -5.99 -0.98
CA MET A 1 2.49 -5.22 -0.89
C MET A 1 1.55 -5.33 -2.08
N GLY A 2 1.95 -5.12 -3.34
CA GLY A 2 0.98 -5.08 -4.46
C GLY A 2 0.12 -6.35 -4.67
N VAL A 3 0.68 -7.55 -4.41
CA VAL A 3 -0.06 -8.83 -4.43
C VAL A 3 -1.00 -8.94 -3.22
N LEU A 4 -0.49 -8.57 -2.03
CA LEU A 4 -1.23 -8.58 -0.77
C LEU A 4 -2.44 -7.64 -0.83
N ALA A 5 -2.26 -6.43 -1.38
CA ALA A 5 -3.33 -5.44 -1.55
C ALA A 5 -4.41 -5.94 -2.49
N ARG A 6 -4.06 -6.66 -3.55
CA ARG A 6 -5.02 -7.22 -4.50
C ARG A 6 -5.80 -8.39 -3.94
N ALA A 7 -5.17 -9.24 -3.11
CA ALA A 7 -5.78 -10.46 -2.58
C ALA A 7 -6.49 -11.31 -3.66
N GLY A 8 -5.83 -11.47 -4.81
CA GLY A 8 -6.35 -12.18 -5.98
C GLY A 8 -7.25 -11.36 -6.90
N SER A 9 -7.56 -10.10 -6.59
CA SER A 9 -8.33 -9.22 -7.47
C SER A 9 -7.47 -8.56 -8.55
N ALA A 10 -8.07 -8.31 -9.72
CA ALA A 10 -7.49 -7.49 -10.79
C ALA A 10 -8.02 -6.04 -10.80
N THR A 11 -8.93 -5.69 -9.89
CA THR A 11 -9.61 -4.39 -9.83
C THR A 11 -8.78 -3.31 -9.15
N ALA A 12 -9.28 -2.07 -9.20
CA ALA A 12 -8.64 -0.91 -8.59
C ALA A 12 -8.38 -1.11 -7.08
N TYR A 13 -9.35 -1.68 -6.34
CA TYR A 13 -9.25 -2.03 -4.93
C TYR A 13 -9.45 -3.54 -4.75
N SER A 14 -9.10 -4.11 -3.59
CA SER A 14 -9.34 -5.54 -3.29
C SER A 14 -10.80 -5.97 -3.38
N PHE A 15 -11.72 -5.03 -3.21
CA PHE A 15 -13.16 -5.24 -3.18
C PHE A 15 -13.89 -4.84 -4.48
N GLY A 16 -13.19 -4.36 -5.51
CA GLY A 16 -13.79 -3.95 -6.78
C GLY A 16 -13.26 -2.61 -7.31
N ASP A 17 -13.96 -2.04 -8.28
CA ASP A 17 -13.60 -0.74 -8.90
C ASP A 17 -14.41 0.44 -8.35
N ASP A 18 -15.47 0.17 -7.58
CA ASP A 18 -16.34 1.20 -7.02
C ASP A 18 -15.72 1.86 -5.78
N ALA A 19 -15.16 3.06 -5.98
CA ALA A 19 -14.56 3.86 -4.91
C ALA A 19 -15.56 4.26 -3.80
N SER A 20 -16.88 4.21 -4.04
CA SER A 20 -17.88 4.51 -3.01
C SER A 20 -17.82 3.54 -1.84
N GLN A 21 -17.29 2.33 -2.05
CA GLN A 21 -17.14 1.31 -1.02
C GLN A 21 -15.92 1.52 -0.11
N LEU A 22 -15.00 2.45 -0.43
CA LEU A 22 -13.75 2.67 0.32
C LEU A 22 -13.97 2.90 1.81
N GLY A 23 -15.05 3.59 2.19
CA GLY A 23 -15.35 3.89 3.60
C GLY A 23 -15.50 2.66 4.49
N ARG A 24 -15.74 1.48 3.90
CA ARG A 24 -15.85 0.18 4.58
C ARG A 24 -14.50 -0.51 4.76
N TYR A 25 -13.50 -0.18 3.94
CA TYR A 25 -12.21 -0.88 3.84
C TYR A 25 -11.02 -0.01 4.22
N ALA A 26 -11.19 1.32 4.32
CA ALA A 26 -10.08 2.25 4.52
C ALA A 26 -10.42 3.43 5.42
N TRP A 27 -9.38 3.90 6.09
CA TRP A 27 -9.29 5.25 6.65
C TRP A 27 -8.54 6.16 5.68
N PHE A 28 -9.18 7.24 5.23
CA PHE A 28 -8.68 8.13 4.19
C PHE A 28 -9.22 9.55 4.36
N GLY A 29 -8.82 10.49 3.49
CA GLY A 29 -9.05 11.92 3.71
C GLY A 29 -10.50 12.30 4.00
N ALA A 30 -11.48 11.56 3.46
CA ALA A 30 -12.90 11.86 3.66
C ALA A 30 -13.50 11.31 4.98
N ASN A 31 -12.86 10.34 5.65
CA ASN A 31 -13.44 9.67 6.81
C ASN A 31 -12.49 9.51 8.01
N SER A 32 -11.23 9.94 7.92
CA SER A 32 -10.22 9.68 8.95
C SER A 32 -10.21 10.65 10.12
N GLY A 33 -10.83 11.84 10.02
CA GLY A 33 -10.76 12.81 11.12
C GLY A 33 -9.32 13.30 11.36
N PRO A 34 -8.70 13.86 10.31
CA PRO A 34 -7.25 13.94 10.05
C PRO A 34 -6.29 13.20 11.01
N ARG A 35 -6.40 11.86 11.10
CA ARG A 35 -5.50 11.05 11.94
C ARG A 35 -5.45 9.59 11.51
N THR A 36 -4.45 8.87 12.02
CA THR A 36 -4.43 7.40 12.01
C THR A 36 -5.48 6.82 12.94
N HIS A 37 -5.86 5.58 12.67
CA HIS A 37 -6.78 4.80 13.51
C HIS A 37 -6.15 3.46 13.88
N PRO A 38 -6.65 2.78 14.93
CA PRO A 38 -6.24 1.42 15.24
C PRO A 38 -6.34 0.50 14.03
N VAL A 39 -5.33 -0.35 13.86
CA VAL A 39 -5.26 -1.32 12.77
C VAL A 39 -6.44 -2.29 12.87
N GLY A 40 -7.05 -2.61 11.73
CA GLY A 40 -8.08 -3.65 11.64
C GLY A 40 -9.51 -3.21 11.96
N GLU A 41 -9.77 -1.91 12.10
CA GLU A 41 -11.13 -1.40 12.33
C GLU A 41 -12.00 -1.37 11.07
N LYS A 42 -11.40 -1.53 9.89
CA LYS A 42 -12.09 -1.65 8.60
C LYS A 42 -12.08 -3.08 8.09
N LEU A 43 -12.95 -3.39 7.12
CA LEU A 43 -13.04 -4.72 6.53
C LEU A 43 -11.72 -5.15 5.92
N SER A 44 -11.35 -6.42 6.14
CA SER A 44 -10.19 -7.04 5.51
C SER A 44 -10.44 -7.35 4.04
N ASN A 45 -9.35 -7.57 3.29
CA ASN A 45 -9.43 -8.21 1.98
C ASN A 45 -9.58 -9.74 2.10
N LYS A 46 -9.58 -10.44 0.95
CA LYS A 46 -9.74 -11.91 0.89
C LYS A 46 -8.60 -12.72 1.55
N PHE A 47 -7.47 -12.09 1.83
CA PHE A 47 -6.35 -12.71 2.57
C PHE A 47 -6.42 -12.44 4.07
N GLY A 48 -7.47 -11.77 4.56
CA GLY A 48 -7.58 -11.37 5.96
C GLY A 48 -6.68 -10.19 6.34
N LEU A 49 -6.14 -9.47 5.36
CA LEU A 49 -5.30 -8.29 5.60
C LEU A 49 -6.15 -7.03 5.66
N HIS A 50 -5.89 -6.21 6.66
CA HIS A 50 -6.57 -4.93 6.89
C HIS A 50 -5.73 -3.76 6.39
N ASP A 51 -6.36 -2.60 6.26
CA ASP A 51 -5.71 -1.31 5.99
C ASP A 51 -4.87 -1.25 4.70
N MET A 52 -5.05 -2.22 3.78
CA MET A 52 -4.33 -2.29 2.50
C MET A 52 -4.64 -1.14 1.52
N HIS A 53 -5.63 -0.32 1.84
CA HIS A 53 -6.12 0.80 1.03
C HIS A 53 -6.21 2.09 1.85
N GLY A 54 -5.45 2.27 2.93
CA GLY A 54 -5.46 3.53 3.68
C GLY A 54 -4.78 3.41 5.04
N ASN A 55 -5.20 4.26 5.99
CA ASN A 55 -4.57 4.47 7.29
C ASN A 55 -3.17 5.09 7.17
N VAL A 56 -2.17 4.34 6.72
CA VAL A 56 -0.83 4.86 6.44
C VAL A 56 -0.28 4.24 5.17
N TRP A 57 0.55 5.01 4.47
CA TRP A 57 1.44 4.45 3.46
C TRP A 57 2.36 3.43 4.12
N GLU A 58 2.72 2.37 3.39
CA GLU A 58 3.66 1.36 3.89
C GLU A 58 4.87 1.25 2.99
N TRP A 59 6.05 1.36 3.59
CA TRP A 59 7.33 1.08 2.94
C TRP A 59 7.39 -0.35 2.41
N VAL A 60 8.05 -0.51 1.27
CA VAL A 60 8.34 -1.78 0.63
C VAL A 60 9.83 -1.82 0.29
N GLN A 61 10.41 -3.02 0.35
CA GLN A 61 11.83 -3.23 0.10
C GLN A 61 12.30 -2.81 -1.31
N ASP A 62 11.40 -2.84 -2.31
CA ASP A 62 11.72 -2.47 -3.69
C ASP A 62 12.30 -1.06 -3.83
N CYS A 63 13.27 -0.91 -4.73
CA CYS A 63 13.65 0.38 -5.28
C CYS A 63 12.56 0.94 -6.20
N TRP A 64 12.37 2.25 -6.13
CA TRP A 64 11.50 2.96 -7.04
C TRP A 64 12.08 2.97 -8.46
N THR A 65 11.21 2.71 -9.43
CA THR A 65 11.51 2.77 -10.85
C THR A 65 10.30 3.38 -11.55
N ARG A 66 10.53 4.16 -12.61
CA ARG A 66 9.44 4.79 -13.37
C ARG A 66 8.51 3.75 -14.03
N ASN A 67 9.05 2.58 -14.39
CA ASN A 67 8.31 1.50 -15.02
C ASN A 67 8.78 0.13 -14.50
N TYR A 68 8.03 -0.91 -14.84
CA TYR A 68 8.31 -2.30 -14.43
C TYR A 68 9.07 -3.10 -15.51
N VAL A 69 9.72 -2.43 -16.47
CA VAL A 69 10.33 -3.09 -17.65
C VAL A 69 11.36 -4.16 -17.24
N ASN A 70 12.00 -3.99 -16.08
CA ASN A 70 12.97 -4.96 -15.52
C ASN A 70 12.54 -5.51 -14.15
N ALA A 71 11.24 -5.53 -13.86
CA ALA A 71 10.77 -6.05 -12.59
C ALA A 71 10.85 -7.58 -12.55
N LEU A 72 11.40 -8.12 -11.47
CA LEU A 72 11.41 -9.56 -11.22
C LEU A 72 9.98 -10.05 -10.98
N THR A 73 9.60 -11.12 -11.65
CA THR A 73 8.24 -11.70 -11.59
C THR A 73 8.09 -12.78 -10.51
N ASP A 74 9.20 -13.19 -9.89
CA ASP A 74 9.26 -14.20 -8.82
C ASP A 74 8.97 -13.64 -7.41
N GLY A 75 8.73 -12.32 -7.31
CA GLY A 75 8.44 -11.66 -6.04
C GLY A 75 9.67 -11.30 -5.20
N SER A 76 10.90 -11.53 -5.70
CA SER A 76 12.15 -11.15 -5.02
C SER A 76 12.39 -9.64 -4.97
N GLY A 77 11.64 -8.86 -5.76
CA GLY A 77 11.66 -7.40 -5.77
C GLY A 77 12.89 -6.81 -6.46
N VAL A 78 12.83 -5.52 -6.82
CA VAL A 78 13.99 -4.83 -7.43
C VAL A 78 14.85 -4.24 -6.31
N VAL A 79 15.81 -5.01 -5.80
CA VAL A 79 16.62 -4.64 -4.62
C VAL A 79 17.98 -4.00 -4.98
N GLN A 80 18.37 -4.00 -6.26
CA GLN A 80 19.79 -3.92 -6.67
C GLN A 80 20.51 -2.57 -6.51
N GLN A 81 19.94 -1.53 -5.90
CA GLN A 81 20.66 -0.27 -5.67
C GLN A 81 20.55 0.16 -4.21
N ASN A 82 21.70 0.25 -3.53
CA ASN A 82 21.75 0.69 -2.13
C ASN A 82 21.36 2.18 -1.97
N ASP A 83 21.45 2.97 -3.05
CA ASP A 83 21.13 4.40 -3.09
C ASP A 83 19.91 4.71 -3.98
N CYS A 84 18.79 4.06 -3.69
CA CYS A 84 17.53 4.31 -4.41
C CYS A 84 16.45 4.86 -3.48
N ASP A 85 15.54 5.63 -4.05
CA ASP A 85 14.24 5.85 -3.43
C ASP A 85 13.54 4.51 -3.21
N ARG A 86 12.93 4.31 -2.04
CA ARG A 86 12.17 3.09 -1.73
C ARG A 86 10.73 3.27 -2.15
N VAL A 87 10.09 2.17 -2.54
CA VAL A 87 8.68 2.20 -2.87
C VAL A 87 7.85 2.26 -1.59
N TYR A 88 6.79 3.06 -1.59
CA TYR A 88 5.72 2.99 -0.59
C TYR A 88 4.36 2.87 -1.30
N ARG A 89 3.41 2.17 -0.66
CA ARG A 89 2.10 1.79 -1.25
C ARG A 89 0.97 1.83 -0.20
N GLY A 90 -0.29 1.87 -0.65
CA GLY A 90 -1.48 1.70 0.19
C GLY A 90 -2.36 2.95 0.36
N GLY A 91 -1.81 4.15 0.22
CA GLY A 91 -2.52 5.38 0.59
C GLY A 91 -2.50 5.61 2.10
N SER A 92 -2.94 6.78 2.54
CA SER A 92 -2.99 7.14 3.96
C SER A 92 -4.28 7.83 4.36
N TRP A 93 -4.40 8.11 5.66
CA TRP A 93 -5.50 8.84 6.28
C TRP A 93 -5.74 10.23 5.66
N SER A 94 -4.76 10.84 4.99
CA SER A 94 -4.88 12.15 4.35
C SER A 94 -5.16 12.11 2.85
N ASP A 95 -5.19 10.92 2.24
CA ASP A 95 -5.22 10.79 0.78
C ASP A 95 -6.62 10.67 0.18
N ILE A 96 -6.69 10.97 -1.11
CA ILE A 96 -7.88 10.83 -1.95
C ILE A 96 -7.95 9.45 -2.61
N PRO A 97 -9.15 8.92 -2.93
CA PRO A 97 -9.37 7.54 -3.43
C PRO A 97 -8.40 7.02 -4.50
N VAL A 98 -7.97 7.86 -5.45
CA VAL A 98 -7.07 7.43 -6.54
C VAL A 98 -5.70 6.94 -6.03
N LEU A 99 -5.24 7.45 -4.89
CA LEU A 99 -3.97 7.07 -4.26
C LEU A 99 -4.10 5.80 -3.40
N LEU A 100 -5.32 5.34 -3.14
CA LEU A 100 -5.61 4.15 -2.32
C LEU A 100 -5.71 2.86 -3.15
N ARG A 101 -5.57 2.96 -4.48
CA ARG A 101 -5.69 1.82 -5.38
C ARG A 101 -4.57 0.82 -5.16
N SER A 102 -4.84 -0.46 -5.35
CA SER A 102 -3.88 -1.57 -5.23
C SER A 102 -2.62 -1.41 -6.09
N ALA A 103 -2.76 -0.69 -7.22
CA ALA A 103 -1.68 -0.46 -8.17
C ALA A 103 -0.88 0.83 -7.89
N ASP A 104 -1.39 1.69 -7.01
CA ASP A 104 -0.73 2.95 -6.70
C ASP A 104 0.59 2.70 -5.96
N ARG A 105 1.59 3.48 -6.32
CA ARG A 105 2.94 3.35 -5.80
C ARG A 105 3.62 4.69 -5.95
N ASN A 106 4.46 5.03 -4.98
CA ASN A 106 5.31 6.21 -5.03
C ASN A 106 6.72 5.86 -4.56
N GLY A 107 7.68 6.73 -4.83
CA GLY A 107 9.09 6.60 -4.46
C GLY A 107 9.49 7.70 -3.50
N LEU A 108 10.22 7.37 -2.44
CA LEU A 108 10.71 8.34 -1.48
C LEU A 108 12.09 7.94 -0.96
N PHE A 109 12.94 8.94 -0.71
CA PHE A 109 14.25 8.74 -0.12
C PHE A 109 14.13 8.01 1.24
N PRO A 110 14.93 6.95 1.50
CA PRO A 110 14.80 6.13 2.71
C PRO A 110 14.94 6.89 4.05
N GLY A 111 15.61 8.05 4.05
CA GLY A 111 15.78 8.87 5.25
C GLY A 111 14.57 9.74 5.60
N ASN A 112 13.55 9.80 4.74
CA ASN A 112 12.36 10.61 4.97
C ASN A 112 11.34 9.88 5.85
N ARG A 113 10.57 10.66 6.61
CA ARG A 113 9.51 10.17 7.49
C ARG A 113 8.36 11.17 7.53
N PHE A 114 7.14 10.64 7.58
CA PHE A 114 5.90 11.39 7.74
C PHE A 114 5.03 10.69 8.78
N ASP A 115 4.09 11.41 9.37
CA ASP A 115 3.08 10.85 10.28
C ASP A 115 2.06 9.93 9.58
N SER A 116 2.04 9.94 8.24
CA SER A 116 1.22 9.10 7.38
C SER A 116 1.99 7.93 6.74
N LEU A 117 3.22 7.65 7.19
CA LEU A 117 4.10 6.61 6.61
C LEU A 117 4.60 5.61 7.66
N GLY A 118 4.28 4.34 7.46
CA GLY A 118 4.65 3.19 8.28
C GLY A 118 5.24 2.03 7.46
N PHE A 119 5.12 0.81 7.98
CA PHE A 119 5.57 -0.42 7.31
C PHE A 119 4.91 -1.67 7.91
N GLY A 120 4.72 -2.69 7.08
CA GLY A 120 4.34 -4.04 7.49
C GLY A 120 5.53 -5.00 7.50
N LEU A 121 5.44 -6.06 8.29
CA LEU A 121 6.46 -7.11 8.35
C LEU A 121 6.08 -8.29 7.46
N ALA A 122 7.07 -8.86 6.79
CA ALA A 122 6.92 -10.11 6.04
C ALA A 122 7.95 -11.14 6.53
N ARG A 123 7.59 -12.41 6.47
CA ARG A 123 8.45 -13.54 6.88
C ARG A 123 8.28 -14.70 5.91
N THR A 124 9.40 -15.26 5.45
CA THR A 124 9.43 -16.51 4.69
C THR A 124 9.14 -17.69 5.63
N LEU A 125 8.23 -18.57 5.23
CA LEU A 125 7.92 -19.80 5.96
C LEU A 125 8.85 -20.94 5.50
N PRO A 126 9.22 -21.88 6.39
CA PRO A 126 10.04 -23.06 6.04
C PRO A 126 9.36 -24.02 5.07
#